data_AF-A0A838BG73-F1
#
_entry.id   AF-A0A838BG73-F1
#
_cell.length_a   1.000
_cell.length_b   1.000
_cell.length_c   1.000
_cell.angle_alpha   90.00
_cell.angle_beta   90.00
_cell.angle_gamma   90.00
#
_symmetry.space_group_name_H-M   'P 1'
#
loop_
_entity.id
_entity.type
_entity.pdbx_description
1 polymer ?
#
loop_
_entity_poly.entity_id
_entity_poly.type
_entity_poly.pdbx_seq_one_letter_code
_entity_poly.pdbx_strand_id
1 'polypeptide(L)' 'MKTLLKRFLEDETGATAIEYGLIVAVLSLAIVGGVGRASNAIQFLFSDTNSKLANAFAEH' A
#
# COMPACT_ATOMS: atom_id res chain seq x y z
N MET A 1 33.27 -13.63 25.81
CA MET A 1 31.90 -14.18 25.59
C MET A 1 30.84 -13.35 26.29
N LYS A 2 30.91 -13.14 27.62
CA LYS A 2 29.91 -12.34 28.37
C LYS A 2 29.68 -10.93 27.80
N THR A 3 30.72 -10.24 27.34
CA THR A 3 30.64 -8.89 26.76
C THR A 3 29.92 -8.85 25.41
N LEU A 4 30.08 -9.88 24.58
CA LEU A 4 29.40 -9.95 23.27
C LEU A 4 27.91 -10.22 23.45
N LEU A 5 27.55 -11.13 24.38
CA LEU A 5 26.16 -11.41 24.73
C LEU A 5 25.46 -10.18 25.32
N LYS A 6 26.13 -9.43 26.21
CA LYS A 6 25.57 -8.21 26.81
C LYS A 6 25.31 -7.13 25.75
N ARG A 7 26.25 -6.95 24.82
CA ARG A 7 26.16 -5.98 23.74
C ARG A 7 25.11 -6.35 22.67
N PHE A 8 24.82 -7.64 22.50
CA PHE A 8 23.71 -8.12 21.67
C PHE A 8 22.34 -7.94 22.35
N LEU A 9 22.27 -8.10 23.68
CA LEU A 9 21.08 -7.81 24.47
C LEU A 9 20.76 -6.31 24.57
N GLU A 10 21.77 -5.45 24.47
CA GLU A 10 21.67 -3.98 24.45
C GLU A 10 21.44 -3.42 23.04
N ASP A 11 21.39 -4.26 22.00
CA ASP A 11 21.25 -3.84 20.61
C ASP A 11 19.76 -3.72 20.21
N GLU A 12 19.25 -2.50 20.22
CA GLU A 12 17.87 -2.20 19.80
C GLU A 12 17.75 -1.90 18.29
N THR A 13 18.87 -1.90 17.54
CA THR A 13 18.83 -1.59 16.10
C THR A 13 17.98 -2.60 15.31
N GLY A 14 17.90 -3.85 15.79
CA GLY A 14 16.99 -4.87 15.27
C GLY A 14 15.52 -4.63 15.63
N ALA A 15 15.24 -4.08 16.82
CA ALA A 15 13.89 -3.67 17.21
C ALA A 15 13.40 -2.49 16.36
N THR A 16 14.27 -1.52 16.09
CA THR A 16 14.01 -0.39 15.19
C THR A 16 13.73 -0.84 13.74
N ALA A 17 14.42 -1.89 13.26
CA ALA A 17 14.18 -2.46 11.93
C ALA A 17 12.79 -3.10 11.81
N ILE A 18 12.26 -3.70 12.89
CA ILE A 18 10.92 -4.30 12.91
C ILE A 18 9.84 -3.21 12.89
N GLU A 19 10.05 -2.09 13.60
CA GLU A 19 9.09 -0.98 13.63
C GLU A 19 8.93 -0.33 12.25
N TYR A 20 10.05 0.04 11.60
CA TYR A 20 10.01 0.58 10.24
C TYR A 20 9.57 -0.48 9.22
N GLY A 21 9.90 -1.75 9.43
CA GLY A 21 9.39 -2.87 8.62
C GLY A 21 7.87 -3.00 8.66
N LEU A 22 7.27 -2.86 9.85
CA LEU A 22 5.81 -2.91 10.03
C LEU A 22 5.12 -1.70 9.37
N ILE A 23 5.68 -0.50 9.51
CA ILE A 23 5.16 0.71 8.85
C ILE A 23 5.16 0.53 7.32
N VAL A 24 6.27 0.05 6.75
CA VAL A 24 6.39 -0.19 5.31
C VAL A 24 5.40 -1.27 4.85
N ALA A 25 5.19 -2.34 5.62
CA ALA A 25 4.23 -3.38 5.30
C ALA A 25 2.79 -2.84 5.23
N VAL A 26 2.38 -2.06 6.23
CA VAL A 26 1.02 -1.47 6.28
C VAL A 26 0.83 -0.45 5.14
N LEU A 27 1.81 0.41 4.90
CA LEU A 27 1.77 1.38 3.79
C LEU A 27 1.68 0.68 2.44
N SER A 28 2.47 -0.38 2.23
CA SER A 28 2.46 -1.16 0.99
C SER A 28 1.08 -1.78 0.74
N LEU A 29 0.47 -2.38 1.77
CA LEU A 29 -0.87 -2.96 1.67
C LEU A 29 -1.93 -1.89 1.37
N ALA A 30 -1.85 -0.73 2.00
CA ALA A 30 -2.77 0.38 1.73
C ALA A 30 -2.65 0.89 0.29
N ILE A 31 -1.42 1.03 -0.22
CA ILE A 31 -1.17 1.45 -1.61
C ILE A 31 -1.71 0.41 -2.58
N VAL A 32 -1.34 -0.87 -2.42
CA VAL A 32 -1.79 -1.94 -3.33
C VAL A 32 -3.31 -2.06 -3.33
N GLY A 33 -3.94 -2.03 -2.16
CA GLY A 33 -5.40 -2.06 -2.04
C GLY A 33 -6.11 -0.84 -2.64
N GLY A 34 -5.50 0.35 -2.51
CA GLY A 34 -6.05 1.60 -3.03
C GLY A 34 -5.89 1.73 -4.55
N VAL A 35 -4.69 1.45 -5.07
CA VAL A 35 -4.37 1.59 -6.50
C VAL A 35 -5.21 0.66 -7.35
N GLY A 36 -5.45 -0.58 -6.92
CA GLY A 36 -6.31 -1.51 -7.66
C GLY A 36 -7.74 -0.98 -7.83
N ARG A 37 -8.32 -0.41 -6.76
CA ARG A 37 -9.67 0.19 -6.82
C ARG A 37 -9.72 1.44 -7.69
N ALA A 38 -8.72 2.31 -7.56
CA ALA A 38 -8.62 3.51 -8.39
C ALA A 38 -8.47 3.16 -9.88
N SER A 39 -7.63 2.17 -10.20
CA SER A 39 -7.45 1.68 -11.57
C SER A 39 -8.76 1.14 -12.15
N ASN A 40 -9.49 0.31 -11.39
CA ASN A 40 -10.78 -0.22 -11.84
C ASN A 40 -11.81 0.89 -12.07
N ALA A 41 -11.85 1.90 -11.21
CA ALA A 41 -12.76 3.04 -11.37
C ALA A 41 -12.44 3.86 -12.62
N ILE A 42 -11.15 4.09 -12.91
CA ILE A 42 -10.70 4.77 -14.13
C ILE A 42 -11.05 3.92 -15.36
N GLN A 43 -10.75 2.62 -15.34
CA GLN A 43 -11.10 1.72 -16.45
C GLN A 43 -12.60 1.70 -16.72
N PHE A 44 -13.43 1.61 -15.68
CA PHE A 44 -14.89 1.71 -15.81
C PHE A 44 -15.31 3.03 -16.43
N LEU A 45 -14.76 4.16 -15.99
CA LEU A 45 -15.13 5.48 -16.50
C LEU A 45 -14.88 5.62 -18.02
N PHE A 46 -13.76 5.07 -18.52
CA PHE A 46 -13.32 5.31 -19.90
C PHE A 46 -13.54 4.16 -20.88
N SER A 47 -13.65 2.91 -20.41
CA SER A 47 -13.70 1.72 -21.27
C SER A 47 -15.05 1.01 -21.27
N ASP A 48 -15.96 1.37 -20.35
CA ASP A 48 -17.29 0.76 -20.26
C ASP A 48 -18.35 1.65 -20.92
N THR A 49 -19.24 1.07 -21.72
CA THR A 49 -20.34 1.80 -22.37
C THR A 49 -21.46 2.19 -21.40
N ASN A 50 -21.54 1.53 -20.24
CA ASN A 50 -22.47 1.90 -19.16
C ASN A 50 -21.86 2.92 -18.20
N SER A 51 -20.64 3.38 -18.46
CA SER A 51 -19.99 4.35 -17.60
C SER A 51 -20.78 5.65 -17.56
N LYS A 52 -20.63 6.39 -16.47
CA LYS A 52 -21.26 7.72 -16.35
C LYS A 52 -20.85 8.65 -17.48
N LEU A 53 -19.62 8.51 -17.97
CA LEU A 53 -19.11 9.31 -19.07
C LEU A 53 -19.79 8.95 -20.39
N ALA A 54 -19.90 7.66 -20.71
CA ALA A 54 -20.58 7.19 -21.92
C ALA A 54 -22.07 7.56 -21.92
N ASN A 55 -22.75 7.39 -20.78
CA ASN A 55 -24.16 7.77 -20.64
C ASN A 55 -24.38 9.27 -20.85
N ALA A 56 -23.50 10.12 -20.31
CA ALA A 56 -23.59 11.57 -20.48
C ALA A 56 -23.45 12.01 -21.96
N PHE A 57 -22.71 11.25 -22.78
CA PHE A 57 -22.62 11.50 -24.22
C PHE A 57 -23.79 10.91 -25.02
N ALA A 58 -24.50 9.91 -24.49
CA ALA A 58 -25.63 9.26 -25.15
C ALA A 58 -26.97 9.98 -24.91
N GLU A 59 -27.07 10.80 -23.86
CA GLU A 59 -28.25 11.63 -23.57
C GLU A 59 -28.35 12.90 -24.44
N HIS A 60 -27.37 13.16 -25.30
CA HIS A 60 -27.35 14.24 -26.29
C HIS A 60 -27.32 13.68 -27.72
#